data_AF-A0A842SAM4-F1
#
_entry.id   AF-A0A842SAM4-F1
#
_cell.length_a   1.000
_cell.length_b   1.000
_cell.length_c   1.000
_cell.angle_alpha   90.00
_cell.angle_beta   90.00
_cell.angle_gamma   90.00
#
_symmetry.space_group_name_H-M   'P 1'
#
loop_
_entity.id
_entity.type
_entity.pdbx_description
1 polymer ?
#
loop_
_entity_poly.entity_id
_entity_poly.type
_entity_poly.pdbx_seq_one_letter_code
_entity_poly.pdbx_strand_id
1 'polypeptide(L)'
;MKKLFMILLLNLFLVPFVFASISDPIGFDLSNYPELFIENGNITTNFIMVVGENAPSSDTLALTEIATSIKEFLENLGVNPHDIDIGVRVDSEIINNYQDYNLIILSTSDYNLIADRFSKKDFEHGSLQLFHNGGSNNIALLVLGKKPEDTEIVARVLADYDEYQLKGTTVCISGSLSSPKLVTCPGGEYVSPEMSFDGCVEKCEFQLKKDCGSISRDSSDKCSVGQIRRACEEKCLGLGLVPSKKSCGSDCLLENICVPMGTRQNGMYCSINGEMLQQLEGGEYCDNNYECQSNSCLDSKCTDVGFWTKLIAWLSKIFDG
;
A
#
# COMPACT_ATOMS: atom_id res chain seq x y z
N MET A 1 -18.85 -13.68 63.30
CA MET A 1 -17.70 -13.28 62.45
C MET A 1 -17.72 -13.78 61.00
N LYS A 2 -18.62 -14.68 60.57
CA LYS A 2 -18.67 -15.14 59.15
C LYS A 2 -19.49 -14.27 58.18
N LYS A 3 -20.37 -13.38 58.67
CA LYS A 3 -21.18 -12.50 57.79
C LYS A 3 -20.51 -11.19 57.39
N LEU A 4 -19.44 -10.78 58.09
CA LEU A 4 -18.73 -9.53 57.79
C LEU A 4 -17.64 -9.70 56.71
N PHE A 5 -17.18 -10.93 56.48
CA PHE A 5 -16.12 -11.22 55.49
C PHE A 5 -16.66 -11.38 54.05
N MET A 6 -17.97 -11.58 53.89
CA MET A 6 -18.59 -11.80 52.57
C MET A 6 -19.02 -10.48 51.89
N ILE A 7 -19.16 -9.39 52.63
CA ILE A 7 -19.47 -8.06 52.07
C ILE A 7 -18.19 -7.35 51.57
N LEU A 8 -17.01 -7.70 52.11
CA LEU A 8 -15.75 -7.10 51.67
C LEU A 8 -15.21 -7.71 50.36
N LEU A 9 -15.63 -8.92 49.98
CA LEU A 9 -15.20 -9.58 48.74
C LEU A 9 -16.11 -9.26 47.53
N LEU A 10 -17.29 -8.67 47.75
CA LEU A 10 -18.24 -8.36 46.67
C LEU A 10 -18.04 -6.95 46.05
N ASN A 11 -17.18 -6.11 46.65
CA ASN A 11 -16.86 -4.78 46.12
C ASN A 11 -15.49 -4.70 45.42
N LEU A 12 -14.77 -5.83 45.27
CA LEU A 12 -13.48 -5.88 44.60
C LEU A 12 -13.55 -6.28 43.11
N PHE A 13 -14.76 -6.53 42.58
CA PHE A 13 -14.99 -6.99 41.19
C PHE A 13 -15.84 -6.02 40.34
N LEU A 14 -15.98 -4.77 40.76
CA LEU A 14 -16.59 -3.70 39.97
C LEU A 14 -15.57 -2.58 39.73
N VAL A 15 -14.37 -2.93 39.26
CA VAL A 15 -13.58 -1.95 38.51
C VAL A 15 -14.17 -1.99 37.10
N PRO A 16 -14.90 -0.96 36.63
CA PRO A 16 -15.29 -0.90 35.23
C PRO A 16 -14.00 -0.99 34.43
N PHE A 17 -13.84 -2.07 33.68
CA PHE A 17 -12.83 -2.18 32.64
C PHE A 17 -13.23 -1.15 31.59
N VAL A 18 -12.83 0.11 31.84
CA VAL A 18 -12.89 1.16 30.84
C VAL A 18 -11.84 0.76 29.83
N PHE A 19 -12.23 -0.07 28.86
CA PHE A 19 -11.53 -0.18 27.60
C PHE A 19 -11.63 1.21 26.98
N ALA A 20 -10.69 2.09 27.35
CA ALA A 20 -10.34 3.24 26.55
C ALA A 20 -9.85 2.64 25.22
N SER A 21 -10.79 2.45 24.31
CA SER A 21 -10.48 2.16 22.92
C SER A 21 -9.82 3.45 22.47
N ILE A 22 -8.49 3.46 22.51
CA ILE A 22 -7.70 4.51 21.88
C ILE A 22 -7.91 4.24 20.39
N SER A 23 -9.04 4.73 19.86
CA SER A 23 -9.20 4.84 18.43
C SER A 23 -8.17 5.89 18.04
N ASP A 24 -6.99 5.43 17.62
CA ASP A 24 -6.07 6.32 16.94
C ASP A 24 -6.88 7.05 15.87
N PRO A 25 -6.78 8.39 15.77
CA PRO A 25 -7.50 9.14 14.76
C PRO A 25 -7.16 8.48 13.43
N ILE A 26 -8.16 7.87 12.79
CA ILE A 26 -7.99 7.15 11.53
C ILE A 26 -7.32 8.17 10.60
N GLY A 27 -6.05 7.91 10.28
CA GLY A 27 -5.27 8.81 9.45
C GLY A 27 -5.98 8.94 8.12
N PHE A 28 -6.40 10.16 7.80
CA PHE A 28 -6.99 10.46 6.50
C PHE A 28 -5.93 10.22 5.43
N ASP A 29 -6.09 9.19 4.62
CA ASP A 29 -5.15 8.81 3.57
C ASP A 29 -5.91 8.59 2.27
N LEU A 30 -5.43 9.19 1.18
CA LEU A 30 -6.04 9.08 -0.15
C LEU A 30 -6.04 7.65 -0.71
N SER A 31 -5.26 6.73 -0.13
CA SER A 31 -5.33 5.30 -0.47
C SER A 31 -6.64 4.64 -0.07
N ASN A 32 -7.41 5.27 0.82
CA ASN A 32 -8.74 4.82 1.21
C ASN A 32 -9.86 5.44 0.34
N TYR A 33 -9.53 6.22 -0.70
CA TYR A 33 -10.55 6.74 -1.61
C TYR A 33 -11.11 5.61 -2.52
N PRO A 34 -12.42 5.57 -2.80
CA PRO A 34 -13.50 6.45 -2.32
C PRO A 34 -14.15 6.01 -1.00
N GLU A 35 -13.66 4.94 -0.37
CA GLU A 35 -14.24 4.36 0.85
C GLU A 35 -14.35 5.36 2.01
N LEU A 36 -13.50 6.39 2.04
CA LEU A 36 -13.60 7.53 2.95
C LEU A 36 -14.98 8.20 2.99
N PHE A 37 -15.78 8.08 1.92
CA PHE A 37 -17.11 8.69 1.79
C PHE A 37 -18.25 7.67 1.92
N ILE A 38 -17.94 6.42 2.25
CA ILE A 38 -18.85 5.27 2.20
C ILE A 38 -18.91 4.61 3.58
N GLU A 39 -20.12 4.50 4.13
CA GLU A 39 -20.38 3.83 5.39
C GLU A 39 -21.33 2.64 5.16
N ASN A 40 -20.94 1.46 5.62
CA ASN A 40 -21.73 0.23 5.50
C ASN A 40 -22.15 -0.08 4.04
N GLY A 41 -21.27 0.22 3.08
CA GLY A 41 -21.52 0.00 1.65
C GLY A 41 -22.45 1.03 0.99
N ASN A 42 -22.85 2.10 1.70
CA ASN A 42 -23.63 3.19 1.14
C ASN A 42 -22.87 4.52 1.27
N ILE A 43 -23.14 5.47 0.37
CA ILE A 43 -22.65 6.83 0.52
C ILE A 43 -23.14 7.40 1.86
N THR A 44 -22.27 8.08 2.60
CA THR A 44 -22.66 8.76 3.84
C THR A 44 -23.79 9.76 3.58
N THR A 45 -24.81 9.80 4.44
CA THR A 45 -26.02 10.62 4.20
C THR A 45 -25.75 12.12 4.13
N ASN A 46 -24.56 12.56 4.55
CA ASN A 46 -24.10 13.94 4.51
C ASN A 46 -22.99 14.17 3.48
N PHE A 47 -22.81 13.28 2.50
CA PHE A 47 -21.87 13.49 1.40
C PHE A 47 -22.45 14.44 0.35
N ILE A 48 -21.70 15.49 0.02
CA ILE A 48 -22.02 16.39 -1.09
C ILE A 48 -20.77 16.77 -1.88
N MET A 49 -20.98 16.97 -3.18
CA MET A 49 -19.98 17.55 -4.08
C MET A 49 -20.28 19.04 -4.29
N VAL A 50 -19.25 19.85 -4.28
CA VAL A 50 -19.37 21.31 -4.27
C VAL A 50 -18.59 21.92 -5.43
N VAL A 51 -19.26 22.80 -6.16
CA VAL A 51 -18.68 23.64 -7.21
C VAL A 51 -18.90 25.11 -6.88
N GLY A 52 -18.01 25.99 -7.30
CA GLY A 52 -18.16 27.43 -7.10
C GLY A 52 -19.31 28.02 -7.92
N GLU A 53 -20.01 29.03 -7.40
CA GLU A 53 -21.10 29.72 -8.11
C GLU A 53 -20.65 30.32 -9.45
N ASN A 54 -19.39 30.77 -9.52
CA ASN A 54 -18.78 31.33 -10.72
C ASN A 54 -17.74 30.39 -11.34
N ALA A 55 -17.80 29.10 -11.04
CA ALA A 55 -16.82 28.14 -11.53
C ALA A 55 -16.88 28.02 -13.08
N PRO A 56 -15.73 27.81 -13.74
CA PRO A 56 -15.70 27.50 -15.16
C PRO A 56 -16.42 26.17 -15.44
N SER A 57 -16.89 25.98 -16.66
CA SER A 57 -17.58 24.74 -17.06
C SER A 57 -16.73 23.48 -16.91
N SER A 58 -15.40 23.62 -16.91
CA SER A 58 -14.44 22.55 -16.62
C SER A 58 -14.67 21.93 -15.24
N ASP A 59 -15.01 22.74 -14.23
CA ASP A 59 -15.21 22.25 -12.88
C ASP A 59 -16.49 21.40 -12.80
N THR A 60 -17.56 21.80 -13.50
CA THR A 60 -18.80 21.00 -13.58
C THR A 60 -18.58 19.68 -14.33
N LEU A 61 -17.77 19.70 -15.39
CA LEU A 61 -17.40 18.50 -16.12
C LEU A 61 -16.57 17.55 -15.24
N ALA A 62 -15.52 18.08 -14.61
CA ALA A 62 -14.68 17.38 -13.65
C ALA A 62 -15.49 16.75 -12.51
N LEU A 63 -16.46 17.47 -11.95
CA LEU A 63 -17.38 16.97 -10.92
C LEU A 63 -18.17 15.76 -11.44
N THR A 64 -18.67 15.84 -12.68
CA THR A 64 -19.43 14.76 -13.31
C THR A 64 -18.58 13.50 -13.50
N GLU A 65 -17.31 13.65 -13.88
CA GLU A 65 -16.38 12.52 -14.02
C GLU A 65 -16.15 11.80 -12.69
N ILE A 66 -15.87 12.57 -11.63
CA ILE A 66 -15.68 12.02 -10.28
C ILE A 66 -16.97 11.33 -9.79
N ALA A 67 -18.13 11.97 -9.95
CA ALA A 67 -19.42 11.40 -9.56
C ALA A 67 -19.72 10.09 -10.29
N THR A 68 -19.35 9.99 -11.57
CA THR A 68 -19.52 8.78 -12.38
C THR A 68 -18.62 7.65 -11.88
N SER A 69 -17.34 7.95 -11.58
CA SER A 69 -16.41 6.96 -11.02
C SER A 69 -16.88 6.42 -9.66
N ILE A 70 -17.38 7.28 -8.76
CA ILE A 70 -17.94 6.84 -7.47
C ILE A 70 -19.14 5.93 -7.66
N LYS A 71 -20.04 6.24 -8.61
CA LYS A 71 -21.19 5.38 -8.92
C LYS A 71 -20.76 4.01 -9.42
N GLU A 72 -19.80 3.96 -10.35
CA GLU A 72 -19.26 2.70 -10.85
C GLU A 72 -18.62 1.87 -9.72
N PHE A 73 -17.88 2.51 -8.80
CA PHE A 73 -17.35 1.82 -7.63
C PHE A 73 -18.46 1.17 -6.78
N LEU A 74 -19.53 1.90 -6.49
CA LEU A 74 -20.66 1.41 -5.69
C LEU A 74 -21.43 0.29 -6.40
N GLU A 75 -21.63 0.40 -7.71
CA GLU A 75 -22.23 -0.67 -8.53
C GLU A 75 -21.41 -1.95 -8.44
N ASN A 76 -20.08 -1.84 -8.47
CA ASN A 76 -19.18 -2.99 -8.29
C ASN A 76 -19.27 -3.62 -6.89
N LEU A 77 -19.70 -2.86 -5.87
CA LEU A 77 -20.04 -3.39 -4.55
C LEU A 77 -21.44 -4.00 -4.46
N GLY A 78 -22.21 -3.99 -5.56
CA GLY A 78 -23.58 -4.51 -5.63
C GLY A 78 -24.65 -3.52 -5.17
N VAL A 79 -24.31 -2.24 -5.03
CA VAL A 79 -25.28 -1.17 -4.77
C VAL A 79 -26.06 -0.89 -6.05
N ASN A 80 -27.38 -0.75 -5.94
CA ASN A 80 -28.21 -0.41 -7.10
C ASN A 80 -27.97 1.05 -7.50
N PRO A 81 -27.60 1.35 -8.76
CA PRO A 81 -27.34 2.71 -9.22
C PRO A 81 -28.46 3.72 -8.94
N HIS A 82 -29.72 3.24 -8.90
CA HIS A 82 -30.89 4.07 -8.64
C HIS A 82 -31.01 4.53 -7.18
N ASP A 83 -30.35 3.84 -6.25
CA ASP A 83 -30.35 4.17 -4.83
C ASP A 83 -29.20 5.12 -4.46
N ILE A 84 -28.34 5.47 -5.43
CA ILE A 84 -27.18 6.33 -5.21
C ILE A 84 -27.56 7.79 -5.51
N ASP A 85 -27.87 8.54 -4.45
CA ASP A 85 -28.04 9.99 -4.52
C ASP A 85 -26.73 10.71 -4.14
N ILE A 86 -26.05 11.27 -5.15
CA ILE A 86 -24.89 12.14 -4.94
C ILE A 86 -25.39 13.58 -4.94
N GLY A 87 -25.44 14.19 -3.76
CA GLY A 87 -25.82 15.59 -3.63
C GLY A 87 -24.78 16.51 -4.28
N VAL A 88 -25.22 17.37 -5.19
CA VAL A 88 -24.38 18.44 -5.76
C VAL A 88 -24.93 19.79 -5.31
N ARG A 89 -24.05 20.68 -4.85
CA ARG A 89 -24.41 22.02 -4.37
C ARG A 89 -23.46 23.07 -4.91
N VAL A 90 -23.96 24.29 -5.00
CA VAL A 90 -23.14 25.46 -5.25
C VAL A 90 -22.59 25.95 -3.91
N ASP A 91 -21.35 26.41 -3.87
CA ASP A 91 -20.67 26.84 -2.65
C ASP A 91 -21.44 27.90 -1.84
N SER A 92 -22.09 28.85 -2.49
CA SER A 92 -22.90 29.90 -1.86
C SER A 92 -24.13 29.38 -1.12
N GLU A 93 -24.64 28.19 -1.46
CA GLU A 93 -25.79 27.56 -0.79
C GLU A 93 -25.43 26.99 0.60
N ILE A 94 -24.18 26.58 0.78
CA ILE A 94 -23.73 25.81 1.94
C ILE A 94 -22.54 26.46 2.69
N ILE A 95 -22.12 27.66 2.30
CA ILE A 95 -20.96 28.37 2.88
C ILE A 95 -21.05 28.55 4.40
N ASN A 96 -22.27 28.59 4.97
CA ASN A 96 -22.48 28.79 6.41
C ASN A 96 -22.54 27.49 7.23
N ASN A 97 -22.64 26.34 6.58
CA ASN A 97 -22.81 25.04 7.23
C ASN A 97 -22.03 23.91 6.56
N TYR A 98 -21.02 24.25 5.73
CA TYR A 98 -20.21 23.28 5.00
C TYR A 98 -19.54 22.23 5.92
N GLN A 99 -19.33 22.55 7.20
CA GLN A 99 -18.73 21.68 8.21
C GLN A 99 -19.61 20.50 8.62
N ASP A 100 -20.91 20.53 8.28
CA ASP A 100 -21.86 19.46 8.60
C ASP A 100 -21.79 18.28 7.62
N TYR A 101 -20.96 18.40 6.58
CA TYR A 101 -20.95 17.49 5.43
C TYR A 101 -19.58 16.88 5.18
N ASN A 102 -19.58 15.68 4.59
CA ASN A 102 -18.43 15.13 3.88
C ASN A 102 -18.38 15.73 2.48
N LEU A 103 -17.25 16.33 2.11
CA LEU A 103 -17.17 17.18 0.91
C LEU A 103 -16.17 16.64 -0.11
N ILE A 104 -16.54 16.68 -1.39
CA ILE A 104 -15.58 16.82 -2.50
C ILE A 104 -15.76 18.21 -3.10
N ILE A 105 -14.71 19.03 -3.04
CA ILE A 105 -14.76 20.45 -3.42
C ILE A 105 -13.89 20.65 -4.64
N LEU A 106 -14.49 21.11 -5.74
CA LEU A 106 -13.75 21.49 -6.95
C LEU A 106 -13.50 22.98 -6.96
N SER A 107 -12.26 23.37 -7.29
CA SER A 107 -11.88 24.77 -7.39
C SER A 107 -10.74 24.98 -8.40
N THR A 108 -11.07 25.63 -9.50
CA THR A 108 -10.09 26.33 -10.34
C THR A 108 -9.84 27.74 -9.76
N SER A 109 -8.58 28.18 -9.64
CA SER A 109 -8.21 29.60 -9.37
C SER A 109 -9.07 30.34 -8.31
N ASP A 110 -9.39 29.70 -7.19
CA ASP A 110 -10.18 30.27 -6.07
C ASP A 110 -11.64 30.65 -6.40
N TYR A 111 -12.25 30.01 -7.42
CA TYR A 111 -13.68 30.23 -7.73
C TYR A 111 -14.66 29.61 -6.71
N ASN A 112 -14.15 28.89 -5.71
CA ASN A 112 -14.95 28.22 -4.68
C ASN A 112 -14.64 28.81 -3.29
N LEU A 113 -15.61 29.51 -2.72
CA LEU A 113 -15.52 30.20 -1.43
C LEU A 113 -15.29 29.24 -0.25
N ILE A 114 -15.69 27.97 -0.38
CA ILE A 114 -15.48 26.94 0.63
C ILE A 114 -14.03 26.43 0.56
N ALA A 115 -13.48 26.24 -0.64
CA ALA A 115 -12.08 25.84 -0.80
C ALA A 115 -11.11 26.83 -0.11
N ASP A 116 -11.44 28.12 -0.10
CA ASP A 116 -10.67 29.17 0.58
C ASP A 116 -10.69 29.11 2.11
N ARG A 117 -11.57 28.30 2.70
CA ARG A 117 -11.60 28.05 4.15
C ARG A 117 -10.54 27.06 4.61
N PHE A 118 -9.92 26.35 3.68
CA PHE A 118 -8.87 25.38 3.98
C PHE A 118 -7.48 26.01 3.76
N SER A 119 -6.52 25.66 4.62
CA SER A 119 -5.13 26.05 4.45
C SER A 119 -4.49 25.20 3.33
N LYS A 120 -4.79 25.57 2.09
CA LYS A 120 -4.27 24.92 0.88
C LYS A 120 -2.74 24.96 0.89
N LYS A 121 -2.11 23.80 0.64
CA LYS A 121 -0.67 23.76 0.32
C LYS A 121 -0.45 24.31 -1.08
N ASP A 122 0.70 24.94 -1.30
CA ASP A 122 1.10 25.41 -2.61
C ASP A 122 1.28 24.24 -3.59
N PHE A 123 0.88 24.45 -4.84
CA PHE A 123 1.07 23.51 -5.94
C PHE A 123 1.39 24.29 -7.22
N GLU A 124 1.97 23.63 -8.23
CA GLU A 124 2.32 24.30 -9.50
C GLU A 124 1.21 24.20 -10.54
N HIS A 125 0.57 23.03 -10.66
CA HIS A 125 -0.42 22.70 -11.69
C HIS A 125 -1.76 22.36 -11.05
N GLY A 126 -1.91 21.12 -10.57
CA GLY A 126 -3.08 20.67 -9.83
C GLY A 126 -2.70 19.87 -8.59
N SER A 127 -3.66 19.71 -7.67
CA SER A 127 -3.47 18.88 -6.47
C SER A 127 -4.77 18.31 -5.92
N LEU A 128 -4.64 17.16 -5.27
CA LEU A 128 -5.63 16.57 -4.36
C LEU A 128 -5.18 16.84 -2.93
N GLN A 129 -6.06 17.37 -2.09
CA GLN A 129 -5.75 17.70 -0.71
C GLN A 129 -6.88 17.26 0.23
N LEU A 130 -6.56 16.38 1.17
CA LEU A 130 -7.52 15.81 2.11
C LEU A 130 -7.41 16.52 3.47
N PHE A 131 -8.54 16.97 4.01
CA PHE A 131 -8.64 17.72 5.25
C PHE A 131 -9.73 17.17 6.16
N HIS A 132 -9.59 17.44 7.45
CA HIS A 132 -10.69 17.37 8.40
C HIS A 132 -11.59 18.60 8.23
N ASN A 133 -12.90 18.41 8.13
CA ASN A 133 -13.89 19.45 7.80
C ASN A 133 -14.71 19.93 9.01
N GLY A 134 -14.12 19.98 10.21
CA GLY A 134 -14.88 20.33 11.41
C GLY A 134 -16.04 19.36 11.70
N GLY A 135 -16.77 19.56 12.79
CA GLY A 135 -17.85 18.64 13.18
C GLY A 135 -17.35 17.23 13.59
N SER A 136 -18.30 16.30 13.74
CA SER A 136 -18.09 14.91 14.17
C SER A 136 -17.46 14.05 13.06
N ASN A 137 -16.16 14.19 12.82
CA ASN A 137 -15.34 13.40 11.87
C ASN A 137 -15.63 13.62 10.37
N ASN A 138 -16.19 14.77 9.98
CA ASN A 138 -16.39 15.04 8.56
C ASN A 138 -15.07 15.30 7.84
N ILE A 139 -14.99 14.90 6.58
CA ILE A 139 -13.82 15.07 5.72
C ILE A 139 -14.10 16.00 4.54
N ALA A 140 -13.07 16.67 4.06
CA ALA A 140 -13.11 17.44 2.83
C ALA A 140 -11.94 17.05 1.92
N LEU A 141 -12.26 16.62 0.70
CA LEU A 141 -11.30 16.39 -0.37
C LEU A 141 -11.37 17.55 -1.37
N LEU A 142 -10.30 18.32 -1.44
CA LEU A 142 -10.15 19.41 -2.39
C LEU A 142 -9.51 18.90 -3.68
N VAL A 143 -10.16 19.20 -4.80
CA VAL A 143 -9.72 18.93 -6.18
C VAL A 143 -9.38 20.27 -6.80
N LEU A 144 -8.08 20.58 -6.87
CA LEU A 144 -7.59 21.93 -7.14
C LEU A 144 -6.82 21.99 -8.45
N GLY A 145 -7.12 22.96 -9.30
CA GLY A 145 -6.32 23.30 -10.48
C GLY A 145 -6.00 24.78 -10.55
N LYS A 146 -4.80 25.13 -11.05
CA LYS A 146 -4.45 26.52 -11.31
C LYS A 146 -5.18 27.08 -12.53
N LYS A 147 -5.54 26.21 -13.46
CA LYS A 147 -6.29 26.50 -14.68
C LYS A 147 -7.43 25.49 -14.85
N PRO A 148 -8.45 25.82 -15.65
CA PRO A 148 -9.54 24.90 -15.99
C PRO A 148 -9.04 23.51 -16.39
N GLU A 149 -8.01 23.45 -17.24
CA GLU A 149 -7.47 22.19 -17.75
C GLU A 149 -6.76 21.38 -16.64
N ASP A 150 -6.12 22.05 -15.68
CA ASP A 150 -5.46 21.38 -14.56
C ASP A 150 -6.50 20.69 -13.65
N THR A 151 -7.65 21.33 -13.42
CA THR A 151 -8.75 20.75 -12.62
C THR A 151 -9.31 19.50 -13.27
N GLU A 152 -9.49 19.49 -14.60
CA GLU A 152 -9.92 18.29 -15.34
C GLU A 152 -8.88 17.16 -15.25
N ILE A 153 -7.58 17.48 -15.34
CA ILE A 153 -6.50 16.49 -15.18
C ILE A 153 -6.53 15.87 -13.77
N VAL A 154 -6.72 16.69 -12.73
CA VAL A 154 -6.80 16.22 -11.34
C VAL A 154 -8.03 15.35 -11.12
N ALA A 155 -9.18 15.77 -11.65
CA ALA A 155 -10.41 15.00 -11.58
C ALA A 155 -10.31 13.67 -12.31
N ARG A 156 -9.63 13.62 -13.46
CA ARG A 156 -9.34 12.39 -14.20
C ARG A 156 -8.51 11.42 -13.34
N VAL A 157 -7.42 11.90 -12.74
CA VAL A 157 -6.58 11.08 -11.85
C VAL A 157 -7.37 10.56 -10.64
N LEU A 158 -8.29 11.37 -10.09
CA LEU A 158 -9.15 10.93 -8.99
C LEU A 158 -10.24 9.96 -9.43
N ALA A 159 -10.79 10.12 -10.63
CA ALA A 159 -11.75 9.19 -11.20
C ALA A 159 -11.11 7.82 -11.48
N ASP A 160 -9.86 7.82 -11.94
CA ASP A 160 -9.04 6.63 -12.23
C ASP A 160 -8.11 6.29 -11.04
N TYR A 161 -8.53 6.58 -9.80
CA TYR A 161 -7.69 6.54 -8.59
C TYR A 161 -6.94 5.22 -8.38
N ASP A 162 -7.53 4.11 -8.81
CA ASP A 162 -6.95 2.79 -8.68
C ASP A 162 -5.68 2.65 -9.52
N GLU A 163 -5.60 3.31 -10.69
CA GLU A 163 -4.41 3.34 -11.55
C GLU A 163 -3.25 4.11 -10.92
N TYR A 164 -3.55 5.18 -10.18
CA TYR A 164 -2.54 6.12 -9.66
C TYR A 164 -2.05 5.80 -8.24
N GLN A 165 -2.69 4.85 -7.53
CA GLN A 165 -2.30 4.44 -6.17
C GLN A 165 -2.09 5.64 -5.22
N LEU A 166 -3.08 6.52 -5.18
CA LEU A 166 -3.03 7.75 -4.38
C LEU A 166 -2.72 7.42 -2.91
N LYS A 167 -1.83 8.17 -2.27
CA LYS A 167 -1.41 7.97 -0.87
C LYS A 167 -1.19 9.28 -0.15
N GLY A 168 -1.31 9.26 1.17
CA GLY A 168 -1.14 10.42 2.04
C GLY A 168 -2.29 11.40 1.96
N THR A 169 -2.11 12.60 2.51
CA THR A 169 -3.13 13.65 2.54
C THR A 169 -3.04 14.63 1.37
N THR A 170 -1.99 14.54 0.56
CA THR A 170 -1.70 15.51 -0.50
C THR A 170 -1.03 14.81 -1.67
N VAL A 171 -1.56 15.01 -2.87
CA VAL A 171 -0.96 14.54 -4.13
C VAL A 171 -0.92 15.68 -5.13
N CYS A 172 0.24 15.95 -5.73
CA CYS A 172 0.38 16.94 -6.79
C CYS A 172 0.40 16.27 -8.16
N ILE A 173 -0.27 16.91 -9.12
CA ILE A 173 -0.54 16.33 -10.44
C ILE A 173 -0.15 17.35 -11.50
N SER A 174 0.43 16.87 -12.59
CA SER A 174 0.81 17.64 -13.78
C SER A 174 0.54 16.84 -15.05
N GLY A 175 0.89 17.39 -16.21
CA GLY A 175 0.84 16.68 -17.50
C GLY A 175 -0.30 17.17 -18.39
N SER A 176 -0.99 16.24 -19.05
CA SER A 176 -2.13 16.51 -19.92
C SER A 176 -3.26 15.52 -19.66
N LEU A 177 -4.47 15.79 -20.17
CA LEU A 177 -5.61 14.87 -20.03
C LEU A 177 -5.33 13.45 -20.54
N SER A 178 -4.52 13.34 -21.59
CA SER A 178 -4.10 12.06 -22.17
C SER A 178 -2.91 11.39 -21.49
N SER A 179 -2.21 12.11 -20.60
CA SER A 179 -1.01 11.61 -19.91
C SER A 179 -0.78 12.39 -18.61
N PRO A 180 -1.68 12.23 -17.63
CA PRO A 180 -1.50 12.84 -16.31
C PRO A 180 -0.34 12.16 -15.58
N LYS A 181 0.32 12.91 -14.69
CA LYS A 181 1.49 12.44 -13.95
C LYS A 181 1.46 12.93 -12.51
N LEU A 182 1.69 12.02 -11.58
CA LEU A 182 1.95 12.36 -10.19
C LEU A 182 3.34 12.99 -10.07
N VAL A 183 3.45 14.10 -9.35
CA VAL A 183 4.69 14.84 -9.13
C VAL A 183 4.84 15.20 -7.66
N THR A 184 6.07 15.50 -7.25
CA THR A 184 6.37 15.93 -5.89
C THR A 184 5.81 17.32 -5.61
N CYS A 185 5.08 17.46 -4.50
CA CYS A 185 4.57 18.75 -4.07
C CYS A 185 5.69 19.68 -3.55
N PRO A 186 5.57 21.00 -3.75
CA PRO A 186 6.44 21.97 -3.09
C PRO A 186 6.44 21.78 -1.57
N GLY A 187 7.62 21.66 -0.96
CA GLY A 187 7.78 21.49 0.50
C GLY A 187 7.96 20.05 0.99
N GLY A 188 7.79 19.03 0.15
CA GLY A 188 7.80 17.61 0.55
C GLY A 188 6.56 17.28 1.40
N GLU A 189 5.73 16.27 1.10
CA GLU A 189 6.02 14.93 0.63
C GLU A 189 5.28 14.56 -0.68
N TYR A 190 5.99 13.79 -1.50
CA TYR A 190 5.43 12.70 -2.29
C TYR A 190 6.47 11.58 -2.22
N VAL A 191 6.14 10.46 -1.59
CA VAL A 191 6.85 9.20 -1.83
C VAL A 191 5.89 8.35 -2.64
N SER A 192 6.03 8.42 -3.97
CA SER A 192 5.47 7.38 -4.84
C SER A 192 5.87 6.05 -4.20
N PRO A 193 4.96 5.09 -3.94
CA PRO A 193 5.42 3.73 -4.09
C PRO A 193 5.92 3.67 -5.53
N GLU A 194 7.20 3.36 -5.74
CA GLU A 194 7.54 2.72 -7.01
C GLU A 194 6.53 1.57 -7.12
N MET A 195 5.66 1.60 -8.12
CA MET A 195 4.76 0.48 -8.37
C MET A 195 5.67 -0.71 -8.57
N SER A 196 5.80 -1.54 -7.53
CA SER A 196 6.68 -2.68 -7.60
C SER A 196 6.16 -3.57 -8.70
N PHE A 197 7.07 -4.27 -9.36
CA PHE A 197 6.68 -5.24 -10.38
C PHE A 197 5.65 -6.23 -9.83
N ASP A 198 5.83 -6.69 -8.59
CA ASP A 198 4.88 -7.58 -7.92
C ASP A 198 3.50 -6.93 -7.74
N GLY A 199 3.44 -5.65 -7.34
CA GLY A 199 2.18 -4.91 -7.22
C GLY A 199 1.46 -4.72 -8.57
N CYS A 200 2.22 -4.50 -9.65
CA CYS A 200 1.66 -4.46 -11.00
C CYS A 200 1.10 -5.82 -11.42
N VAL A 201 1.81 -6.92 -11.13
CA VAL A 201 1.37 -8.28 -11.47
C VAL A 201 0.11 -8.63 -10.70
N GLU A 202 0.04 -8.38 -9.39
CA GLU A 202 -1.15 -8.66 -8.57
C GLU A 202 -2.39 -7.91 -9.06
N LYS A 203 -2.25 -6.61 -9.38
CA LYS A 203 -3.37 -5.81 -9.88
C LYS A 203 -3.84 -6.31 -11.25
N CYS A 204 -2.90 -6.63 -12.14
CA CYS A 204 -3.23 -7.22 -13.43
C CYS A 204 -3.91 -8.59 -13.28
N GLU A 205 -3.44 -9.44 -12.37
CA GLU A 205 -4.07 -10.73 -12.10
C GLU A 205 -5.49 -10.55 -11.59
N PHE A 206 -5.74 -9.58 -10.70
CA PHE A 206 -7.06 -9.27 -10.18
C PHE A 206 -8.03 -8.88 -11.31
N GLN A 207 -7.60 -7.98 -12.20
CA GLN A 207 -8.42 -7.55 -13.34
C GLN A 207 -8.71 -8.71 -14.30
N LEU A 208 -7.69 -9.47 -14.70
CA LEU A 208 -7.87 -10.60 -15.60
C LEU A 208 -8.73 -11.71 -14.97
N LYS A 209 -8.66 -11.92 -13.66
CA LYS A 209 -9.56 -12.85 -12.94
C LYS A 209 -11.02 -12.38 -13.02
N LYS A 210 -11.29 -11.08 -12.92
CA LYS A 210 -12.63 -10.50 -13.09
C LYS A 210 -13.13 -10.74 -14.51
N ASP A 211 -12.30 -10.49 -15.52
CA ASP A 211 -12.65 -10.67 -16.93
C ASP A 211 -12.85 -12.14 -17.32
N CYS A 212 -12.15 -13.05 -16.65
CA CYS A 212 -12.23 -14.48 -16.89
C CYS A 212 -13.50 -15.15 -16.34
N GLY A 213 -14.26 -14.51 -15.45
CA GLY A 213 -15.52 -14.99 -14.84
C GLY A 213 -15.38 -16.21 -13.91
N SER A 214 -14.70 -17.27 -14.35
CA SER A 214 -14.37 -18.46 -13.57
C SER A 214 -13.01 -19.03 -13.98
N ILE A 215 -12.12 -19.24 -13.01
CA ILE A 215 -10.80 -19.84 -13.26
C ILE A 215 -10.98 -21.34 -13.54
N SER A 216 -10.79 -21.73 -14.81
CA SER A 216 -10.72 -23.12 -15.23
C SER A 216 -9.40 -23.75 -14.76
N ARG A 217 -9.45 -24.99 -14.27
CA ARG A 217 -8.25 -25.79 -13.98
C ARG A 217 -7.65 -26.42 -15.24
N ASP A 218 -8.33 -26.32 -16.38
CA ASP A 218 -7.88 -26.93 -17.61
C ASP A 218 -6.80 -26.08 -18.30
N SER A 219 -5.70 -26.72 -18.67
CA SER A 219 -4.47 -26.05 -19.13
C SER A 219 -4.57 -25.41 -20.52
N SER A 220 -5.67 -25.67 -21.25
CA SER A 220 -5.93 -25.11 -22.57
C SER A 220 -6.70 -23.78 -22.56
N ASP A 221 -7.29 -23.42 -21.42
CA ASP A 221 -8.09 -22.20 -21.33
C ASP A 221 -7.20 -21.00 -21.03
N LYS A 222 -7.42 -19.91 -21.79
CA LYS A 222 -6.72 -18.61 -21.67
C LYS A 222 -6.74 -18.00 -20.25
N CYS A 223 -7.52 -18.58 -19.35
CA CYS A 223 -7.72 -18.17 -17.97
C CYS A 223 -7.04 -19.10 -16.94
N SER A 224 -6.10 -19.96 -17.37
CA SER A 224 -5.30 -20.74 -16.42
C SER A 224 -4.39 -19.80 -15.60
N VAL A 225 -4.24 -20.07 -14.30
CA VAL A 225 -3.48 -19.23 -13.35
C VAL A 225 -2.07 -18.90 -13.87
N GLY A 226 -1.39 -19.88 -14.47
CA GLY A 226 -0.03 -19.69 -15.01
C GLY A 226 0.04 -18.90 -16.32
N GLN A 227 -1.05 -18.77 -17.08
CA GLN A 227 -1.12 -17.90 -18.27
C GLN A 227 -1.45 -16.47 -17.89
N ILE A 228 -2.38 -16.27 -16.93
CA ILE A 228 -2.73 -14.96 -16.40
C ILE A 228 -1.48 -14.28 -15.83
N ARG A 229 -0.76 -14.97 -14.95
CA ARG A 229 0.46 -14.42 -14.35
C ARG A 229 1.50 -14.02 -15.39
N ARG A 230 1.78 -14.88 -16.38
CA ARG A 230 2.75 -14.58 -17.46
C ARG A 230 2.33 -13.38 -18.30
N ALA A 231 1.05 -13.29 -18.68
CA ALA A 231 0.53 -12.15 -19.41
C ALA A 231 0.68 -10.84 -18.61
N CYS A 232 0.48 -10.91 -17.30
CA CYS A 232 0.69 -9.78 -16.40
C CYS A 232 2.17 -9.40 -16.25
N GLU A 233 3.05 -10.38 -16.08
CA GLU A 233 4.50 -10.16 -16.03
C GLU A 233 5.00 -9.48 -17.32
N GLU A 234 4.58 -9.94 -18.51
CA GLU A 234 4.90 -9.30 -19.79
C GLU A 234 4.36 -7.86 -19.88
N LYS A 235 3.12 -7.62 -19.44
CA LYS A 235 2.53 -6.27 -19.40
C LYS A 235 3.32 -5.34 -18.49
N CYS A 236 3.69 -5.79 -17.29
CA CYS A 236 4.46 -5.01 -16.32
C CYS A 236 5.89 -4.73 -16.81
N LEU A 237 6.54 -5.70 -17.46
CA LEU A 237 7.83 -5.49 -18.13
C LEU A 237 7.72 -4.42 -19.24
N GLY A 238 6.62 -4.41 -20.01
CA GLY A 238 6.34 -3.38 -21.02
C GLY A 238 6.18 -1.97 -20.47
N LEU A 239 5.86 -1.83 -19.18
CA LEU A 239 5.80 -0.55 -18.45
C LEU A 239 7.18 -0.11 -17.92
N GLY A 240 8.25 -0.88 -18.17
CA GLY A 240 9.59 -0.61 -17.66
C GLY A 240 9.77 -1.01 -16.19
N LEU A 241 8.81 -1.72 -15.58
CA LEU A 241 8.96 -2.26 -14.24
C LEU A 241 9.86 -3.48 -14.28
N VAL A 242 10.78 -3.57 -13.34
CA VAL A 242 11.71 -4.69 -13.21
C VAL A 242 11.29 -5.51 -12.00
N PRO A 243 11.19 -6.86 -12.10
CA PRO A 243 10.95 -7.72 -10.94
C PRO A 243 11.85 -7.29 -9.79
N SER A 244 11.25 -6.92 -8.66
CA SER A 244 12.02 -6.70 -7.45
C SER A 244 12.80 -7.98 -7.20
N LYS A 245 14.13 -7.88 -7.20
CA LYS A 245 14.99 -9.03 -6.90
C LYS A 245 14.49 -9.60 -5.58
N LYS A 246 13.94 -10.82 -5.63
CA LYS A 246 13.25 -11.46 -4.51
C LYS A 246 14.15 -11.35 -3.27
N SER A 247 13.74 -10.53 -2.31
CA SER A 247 14.48 -10.35 -1.06
C SER A 247 14.17 -11.54 -0.17
N CYS A 248 15.20 -12.30 0.18
CA CYS A 248 15.08 -13.43 1.08
C CYS A 248 15.29 -13.01 2.55
N GLY A 249 15.31 -11.70 2.87
CA GLY A 249 15.60 -11.22 4.22
C GLY A 249 17.01 -11.62 4.65
N SER A 250 17.14 -12.40 5.73
CA SER A 250 18.41 -12.98 6.21
C SER A 250 18.83 -14.26 5.47
N ASP A 251 17.95 -14.83 4.65
CA ASP A 251 18.21 -16.02 3.85
C ASP A 251 18.86 -15.64 2.52
N CYS A 252 19.47 -16.61 1.83
CA CYS A 252 20.14 -16.37 0.56
C CYS A 252 19.25 -16.72 -0.63
N LEU A 253 19.34 -15.93 -1.69
CA LEU A 253 18.70 -16.26 -2.97
C LEU A 253 19.62 -17.16 -3.81
N LEU A 254 19.25 -18.42 -3.98
CA LEU A 254 19.96 -19.39 -4.79
C LEU A 254 19.01 -19.98 -5.84
N GLU A 255 19.27 -19.74 -7.12
CA GLU A 255 18.42 -20.20 -8.24
C GLU A 255 16.93 -19.81 -8.08
N ASN A 256 16.65 -18.57 -7.66
CA ASN A 256 15.31 -18.04 -7.34
C ASN A 256 14.58 -18.69 -6.15
N ILE A 257 15.27 -19.53 -5.38
CA ILE A 257 14.77 -20.13 -4.14
C ILE A 257 15.49 -19.47 -2.95
N CYS A 258 14.73 -19.09 -1.93
CA CYS A 258 15.32 -18.64 -0.67
C CYS A 258 15.78 -19.87 0.11
N VAL A 259 17.08 -19.95 0.39
CA VAL A 259 17.68 -21.02 1.18
C VAL A 259 18.07 -20.47 2.55
N PRO A 260 17.82 -21.22 3.64
CA PRO A 260 18.06 -20.72 4.98
C PRO A 260 19.55 -20.43 5.21
N MET A 261 19.84 -19.49 6.10
CA MET A 261 21.19 -19.19 6.57
C MET A 261 21.96 -20.48 6.95
N GLY A 262 23.23 -20.55 6.53
CA GLY A 262 24.10 -21.71 6.74
C GLY A 262 23.92 -22.84 5.72
N THR A 263 22.96 -22.74 4.78
CA THR A 263 22.83 -23.72 3.68
C THR A 263 24.11 -23.78 2.86
N ARG A 264 24.62 -24.99 2.60
CA ARG A 264 25.84 -25.23 1.82
C ARG A 264 25.50 -25.84 0.47
N GLN A 265 26.03 -25.28 -0.61
CA GLN A 265 25.87 -25.83 -1.96
C GLN A 265 27.07 -25.47 -2.84
N ASN A 266 27.64 -26.47 -3.52
CA ASN A 266 28.76 -26.30 -4.48
C ASN A 266 29.99 -25.56 -3.90
N GLY A 267 30.34 -25.84 -2.64
CA GLY A 267 31.48 -25.19 -1.98
C GLY A 267 31.20 -23.74 -1.58
N MET A 268 29.96 -23.28 -1.69
CA MET A 268 29.49 -22.02 -1.11
C MET A 268 28.58 -22.26 0.09
N TYR A 269 28.40 -21.25 0.94
CA TYR A 269 27.47 -21.25 2.06
C TYR A 269 26.65 -19.96 2.10
N CYS A 270 25.45 -20.04 2.64
CA CYS A 270 24.61 -18.87 2.88
C CYS A 270 25.04 -18.13 4.16
N SER A 271 25.56 -16.91 4.01
CA SER A 271 26.02 -16.09 5.13
C SER A 271 24.88 -15.44 5.91
N ILE A 272 25.21 -14.88 7.08
CA ILE A 272 24.27 -14.12 7.93
C ILE A 272 23.70 -12.85 7.25
N ASN A 273 24.35 -12.39 6.18
CA ASN A 273 23.95 -11.21 5.41
C ASN A 273 23.05 -11.57 4.21
N GLY A 274 22.64 -12.83 4.06
CA GLY A 274 21.84 -13.28 2.92
C GLY A 274 22.64 -13.42 1.61
N GLU A 275 23.97 -13.50 1.69
CA GLU A 275 24.85 -13.68 0.52
C GLU A 275 25.45 -15.09 0.47
N MET A 276 25.51 -15.67 -0.73
CA MET A 276 26.24 -16.92 -0.97
C MET A 276 27.74 -16.63 -1.08
N LEU A 277 28.52 -17.13 -0.13
CA LEU A 277 29.97 -16.93 -0.06
C LEU A 277 30.72 -18.26 -0.23
N GLN A 278 31.95 -18.20 -0.72
CA GLN A 278 32.81 -19.38 -0.83
C GLN A 278 33.15 -19.91 0.56
N GLN A 279 33.13 -21.24 0.72
CA GLN A 279 33.58 -21.89 1.95
C GLN A 279 35.10 -21.78 2.12
N LEU A 280 35.49 -21.49 3.35
CA LEU A 280 36.85 -21.24 3.80
C LEU A 280 37.69 -22.51 3.88
N GLU A 281 38.97 -22.39 3.53
CA GLU A 281 39.97 -23.45 3.60
C GLU A 281 40.52 -23.64 5.02
N GLY A 282 41.31 -24.70 5.22
CA GLY A 282 41.94 -24.98 6.51
C GLY A 282 42.88 -23.85 6.96
N GLY A 283 42.78 -23.45 8.23
CA GLY A 283 43.58 -22.40 8.86
C GLY A 283 43.03 -20.98 8.73
N GLU A 284 42.04 -20.75 7.84
CA GLU A 284 41.36 -19.46 7.71
C GLU A 284 40.47 -19.16 8.92
N TYR A 285 40.24 -17.87 9.21
CA TYR A 285 39.41 -17.43 10.32
C TYR A 285 37.92 -17.69 10.06
N CYS A 286 37.19 -18.22 11.03
CA CYS A 286 35.76 -18.49 10.94
C CYS A 286 35.04 -18.14 12.24
N ASP A 287 33.75 -17.83 12.12
CA ASP A 287 32.84 -17.64 13.24
C ASP A 287 31.88 -18.83 13.40
N ASN A 288 31.53 -19.51 12.31
CA ASN A 288 30.60 -20.65 12.32
C ASN A 288 31.13 -21.87 11.55
N ASN A 289 30.65 -23.05 11.94
CA ASN A 289 31.06 -24.32 11.33
C ASN A 289 30.75 -24.43 9.83
N TYR A 290 29.63 -23.87 9.36
CA TYR A 290 29.22 -23.97 7.96
C TYR A 290 30.08 -23.12 7.01
N GLU A 291 30.88 -22.20 7.55
CA GLU A 291 31.79 -21.35 6.77
C GLU A 291 32.97 -22.18 6.25
N CYS A 292 33.40 -23.21 6.99
CA CYS A 292 34.55 -24.04 6.64
C CYS A 292 34.19 -25.19 5.70
N GLN A 293 35.07 -25.49 4.73
CA GLN A 293 34.93 -26.69 3.87
C GLN A 293 34.82 -27.98 4.70
N SER A 294 35.56 -28.06 5.81
CA SER A 294 35.54 -29.18 6.77
C SER A 294 34.31 -29.27 7.66
N ASN A 295 33.41 -28.28 7.63
CA ASN A 295 32.28 -28.13 8.55
C ASN A 295 32.68 -27.98 10.03
N SER A 296 33.89 -27.54 10.33
CA SER A 296 34.41 -27.48 11.70
C SER A 296 35.32 -26.27 11.88
N CYS A 297 34.79 -25.30 12.62
CA CYS A 297 35.47 -24.10 13.09
C CYS A 297 35.89 -24.31 14.55
N LEU A 298 37.19 -24.37 14.83
CA LEU A 298 37.72 -24.58 16.18
C LEU A 298 38.74 -23.48 16.49
N ASP A 299 38.61 -22.85 17.65
CA ASP A 299 39.43 -21.70 18.06
C ASP A 299 39.47 -20.59 16.99
N SER A 300 38.29 -20.29 16.43
CA SER A 300 38.08 -19.32 15.35
C SER A 300 38.88 -19.60 14.08
N LYS A 301 39.26 -20.86 13.83
CA LYS A 301 39.92 -21.28 12.61
C LYS A 301 39.30 -22.54 12.01
N CYS A 302 39.24 -22.59 10.68
CA CYS A 302 38.79 -23.76 9.98
C CYS A 302 39.79 -24.90 10.12
N THR A 303 39.31 -26.10 10.42
CA THR A 303 40.15 -27.30 10.43
C THR A 303 40.33 -27.85 9.02
N ASP A 304 41.45 -28.54 8.75
CA ASP A 304 41.66 -29.21 7.46
C ASP A 304 40.62 -30.30 7.20
N VAL A 305 40.17 -30.41 5.94
CA VAL A 305 39.31 -31.51 5.52
C VAL A 305 40.02 -32.84 5.80
N GLY A 306 39.38 -33.70 6.60
CA GLY A 306 39.93 -35.01 6.98
C GLY A 306 40.92 -34.99 8.15
N PHE A 307 41.03 -33.88 8.91
CA PHE A 307 41.79 -33.85 10.17
C PHE A 307 41.40 -35.00 11.11
N TRP A 308 40.09 -35.20 11.33
CA TRP A 308 39.57 -36.29 12.16
C TRP A 308 39.92 -37.67 11.60
N THR A 309 39.85 -37.85 10.28
CA THR A 309 40.23 -39.10 9.63
C THR A 309 41.72 -39.41 9.86
N LYS A 310 42.60 -38.40 9.74
CA LYS A 310 44.03 -38.53 10.02
C LYS A 310 44.29 -38.81 11.51
N LEU A 311 43.57 -38.16 12.42
CA LEU A 311 43.71 -38.34 13.86
C LEU A 311 43.24 -39.73 14.31
N ILE A 312 42.09 -40.21 13.82
CA ILE A 312 41.57 -41.56 14.12
C ILE A 312 42.52 -42.64 13.53
N ALA A 313 43.03 -42.43 12.32
CA ALA A 313 44.01 -43.34 11.70
C ALA A 313 45.35 -43.37 12.47
N TRP A 314 45.72 -42.28 13.14
CA TRP A 314 46.90 -42.24 14.01
C TRP A 314 46.63 -42.90 15.37
N LEU A 315 45.48 -42.64 16.01
CA LEU A 315 45.10 -43.25 17.29
C LEU A 315 44.93 -44.77 17.18
N SER A 316 44.28 -45.27 16.12
CA SER A 316 44.13 -46.72 15.89
C SER A 316 45.47 -47.45 15.85
N LYS A 317 46.51 -46.87 15.24
CA LYS A 317 47.87 -47.45 15.22
C LYS A 317 48.53 -47.53 16.60
N ILE A 318 48.10 -46.74 17.57
CA ILE A 318 48.65 -46.74 18.94
C ILE A 318 47.99 -47.83 19.80
N PHE A 319 46.72 -48.16 19.54
CA PHE A 319 45.94 -49.09 20.37
C PHE A 319 45.75 -50.50 19.77
N ASP A 320 46.14 -50.75 18.52
CA ASP A 320 46.16 -52.09 17.90
C ASP A 320 47.44 -52.90 18.19
N GLY A 321 48.25 -52.49 19.18
CA GLY A 321 49.43 -53.20 19.67
C GLY A 321 49.22 -53.79 21.06
#